data_AF-A0A956VUW5-F1
#
_entry.id   AF-A0A956VUW5-F1
#
_cell.length_a   1.000
_cell.length_b   1.000
_cell.length_c   1.000
_cell.angle_alpha   90.00
_cell.angle_beta   90.00
_cell.angle_gamma   90.00
#
_symmetry.space_group_name_H-M   'P 1'
#
loop_
_entity.id
_entity.type
_entity.pdbx_description
1 polymer ?
#
loop_
_entity_poly.entity_id
_entity_poly.type
_entity_poly.pdbx_seq_one_letter_code
_entity_poly.pdbx_strand_id
1 'polypeptide(L)'
;MADSVVGDALEREHREIDAGLAEFRRLLGQGESRSEPLQDACRALRRHIFIEEEVLFPPLRAAGLFGPVTVMLMEHAEIWRILDELEPLVTSVGDHLVIELALASLSRVLHEHNMKEEQILYPQADQIPGVDVKREVLQLLEGGEMPTGWVCQRLAGGQ
;
A
#
# COMPACT_ATOMS: atom_id res chain seq x y z
N MET A 1 20.46 19.20 -6.07
CA MET A 1 19.34 18.25 -6.15
C MET A 1 18.93 18.05 -4.71
N ALA A 2 17.72 18.45 -4.32
CA ALA A 2 17.23 18.14 -2.98
C ALA A 2 17.23 16.61 -2.88
N ASP A 3 17.84 16.04 -1.84
CA ASP A 3 17.64 14.63 -1.52
C ASP A 3 16.13 14.42 -1.50
N SER A 4 15.60 13.58 -2.39
CA SER A 4 14.19 13.19 -2.31
C SER A 4 14.03 12.49 -0.98
N VAL A 5 13.23 13.10 -0.12
CA VAL A 5 12.85 12.57 1.18
C VAL A 5 12.03 11.31 0.91
N VAL A 6 12.32 10.20 1.62
CA VAL A 6 11.67 8.91 1.35
C VAL A 6 10.19 9.00 1.68
N GLY A 7 9.85 9.72 2.76
CA GLY A 7 8.47 10.04 3.11
C GLY A 7 7.70 10.70 1.96
N ASP A 8 8.26 11.74 1.34
CA ASP A 8 7.60 12.46 0.23
C ASP A 8 7.32 11.54 -0.98
N ALA A 9 8.17 10.54 -1.22
CA ALA A 9 8.00 9.59 -2.31
C ALA A 9 6.89 8.57 -2.00
N LEU A 10 6.85 8.05 -0.77
CA LEU A 10 5.79 7.13 -0.32
C LEU A 10 4.43 7.83 -0.24
N GLU A 11 4.36 9.05 0.29
CA GLU A 11 3.14 9.87 0.33
C GLU A 11 2.63 10.19 -1.09
N ARG A 12 3.53 10.31 -2.06
CA ARG A 12 3.13 10.45 -3.47
C ARG A 12 2.47 9.17 -3.99
N GLU A 13 3.04 8.00 -3.69
CA GLU A 13 2.44 6.74 -4.11
C GLU A 13 1.07 6.52 -3.44
N HIS A 14 0.88 6.91 -2.17
CA HIS A 14 -0.44 6.92 -1.52
C HIS A 14 -1.47 7.67 -2.36
N ARG A 15 -1.14 8.89 -2.78
CA ARG A 15 -2.03 9.70 -3.62
C ARG A 15 -2.32 9.06 -4.98
N GLU A 16 -1.33 8.40 -5.57
CA GLU A 16 -1.48 7.71 -6.86
C GLU A 16 -2.40 6.48 -6.74
N ILE A 17 -2.23 5.69 -5.67
CA ILE A 17 -3.11 4.56 -5.33
C ILE A 17 -4.54 5.04 -5.09
N ASP A 18 -4.72 6.06 -4.24
CA ASP A 18 -6.03 6.64 -3.93
C ASP A 18 -6.73 7.19 -5.18
N ALA A 19 -5.97 7.83 -6.07
CA ALA A 19 -6.49 8.33 -7.35
C ALA A 19 -6.95 7.19 -8.27
N GLY A 20 -6.22 6.07 -8.32
CA GLY A 20 -6.60 4.88 -9.08
C GLY A 20 -7.89 4.24 -8.56
N LEU A 21 -8.03 4.11 -7.23
CA LEU A 21 -9.25 3.61 -6.59
C LEU A 21 -10.44 4.54 -6.85
N ALA A 22 -10.26 5.85 -6.73
CA ALA A 22 -11.29 6.84 -6.99
C ALA A 22 -11.74 6.85 -8.46
N GLU A 23 -10.80 6.71 -9.40
CA GLU A 23 -11.10 6.64 -10.82
C GLU A 23 -11.89 5.37 -11.16
N PHE A 24 -11.49 4.21 -10.63
CA PHE A 24 -12.26 2.98 -10.82
C PHE A 24 -13.70 3.12 -10.28
N ARG A 25 -13.85 3.67 -9.07
CA ARG A 25 -15.17 3.92 -8.48
C ARG A 25 -16.03 4.85 -9.35
N ARG A 26 -15.43 5.90 -9.91
CA ARG A 26 -16.11 6.84 -10.82
C ARG A 26 -16.61 6.12 -12.08
N LEU A 27 -15.76 5.29 -12.69
CA LEU A 27 -16.08 4.51 -13.89
C LEU A 27 -17.20 3.49 -13.60
N LEU A 28 -17.13 2.81 -12.46
CA LEU A 28 -18.14 1.87 -12.01
C LEU A 28 -19.51 2.55 -11.83
N GLY A 29 -19.54 3.75 -11.23
CA GLY A 29 -20.74 4.58 -11.11
C GLY A 29 -21.33 5.05 -12.45
N GLN A 30 -20.53 5.05 -13.52
CA GLN A 30 -20.97 5.35 -14.89
C GLN A 30 -21.40 4.10 -15.68
N GLY A 31 -21.31 2.91 -15.07
CA GLY A 31 -21.59 1.64 -15.73
C GLY A 31 -20.47 1.19 -16.68
N GLU A 32 -19.28 1.78 -16.59
CA GLU A 32 -18.12 1.33 -17.36
C GLU A 32 -17.48 0.10 -16.69
N SER A 33 -17.07 -0.89 -17.51
CA SER A 33 -16.44 -2.12 -17.03
C SER A 33 -14.90 -2.07 -17.06
N ARG A 34 -14.33 -0.87 -17.11
CA ARG A 34 -12.88 -0.66 -17.16
C ARG A 34 -12.27 -0.92 -15.78
N SER A 35 -11.39 -1.90 -15.72
CA SER A 35 -10.80 -2.42 -14.48
C SER A 35 -9.35 -2.03 -14.29
N GLU A 36 -8.72 -1.47 -15.33
CA GLU A 36 -7.30 -1.14 -15.35
C GLU A 36 -6.90 -0.23 -14.17
N PRO A 37 -7.64 0.84 -13.82
CA PRO A 37 -7.27 1.69 -12.69
C PRO A 37 -7.25 0.95 -11.35
N LEU A 38 -8.16 0.00 -11.13
CA LEU A 38 -8.15 -0.83 -9.93
C LEU A 38 -6.98 -1.80 -9.96
N GLN A 39 -6.76 -2.49 -11.08
CA GLN A 39 -5.67 -3.47 -11.21
C GLN A 39 -4.30 -2.82 -10.96
N ASP A 40 -4.11 -1.60 -11.47
CA ASP A 40 -2.90 -0.83 -11.25
C ASP A 40 -2.76 -0.37 -9.80
N ALA A 41 -3.85 0.13 -9.19
CA ALA A 41 -3.85 0.53 -7.78
C ALA A 41 -3.60 -0.67 -6.83
N CYS A 42 -4.23 -1.83 -7.06
CA CYS A 42 -4.01 -3.03 -6.25
C CYS A 42 -2.57 -3.54 -6.37
N ARG A 43 -2.01 -3.54 -7.59
CA ARG A 43 -0.61 -3.91 -7.84
C ARG A 43 0.35 -2.95 -7.14
N ALA A 44 0.13 -1.64 -7.27
CA ALA A 44 0.94 -0.62 -6.62
C ALA A 44 0.87 -0.75 -5.09
N LEU A 45 -0.33 -0.92 -4.51
CA LEU A 45 -0.50 -1.06 -3.07
C LEU A 45 0.16 -2.32 -2.51
N ARG A 46 0.09 -3.46 -3.20
CA ARG A 46 0.83 -4.66 -2.76
C ARG A 46 2.35 -4.44 -2.80
N ARG A 47 2.85 -3.79 -3.85
CA ARG A 47 4.27 -3.41 -3.95
C ARG A 47 4.65 -2.44 -2.82
N HIS A 48 3.82 -1.45 -2.53
CA HIS A 48 4.02 -0.49 -1.46
C HIS A 48 4.22 -1.20 -0.11
N ILE A 49 3.27 -2.07 0.26
CA ILE A 49 3.34 -2.90 1.46
C ILE A 49 4.62 -3.74 1.50
N PHE A 50 5.03 -4.32 0.38
CA PHE A 50 6.30 -5.07 0.28
C PHE A 50 7.52 -4.18 0.59
N ILE A 51 7.60 -3.00 -0.04
CA ILE A 51 8.69 -2.04 0.18
C ILE A 51 8.77 -1.69 1.66
N GLU A 52 7.62 -1.42 2.28
CA GLU A 52 7.58 -1.05 3.68
C GLU A 52 7.99 -2.19 4.60
N GLU A 53 7.43 -3.39 4.44
CA GLU A 53 7.70 -4.50 5.35
C GLU A 53 9.14 -5.03 5.27
N GLU A 54 9.69 -5.12 4.05
CA GLU A 54 10.98 -5.75 3.78
C GLU A 54 12.14 -4.75 3.83
N VAL A 55 11.90 -3.47 3.52
CA VAL A 55 12.96 -2.46 3.39
C VAL A 55 12.85 -1.37 4.44
N LEU A 56 11.67 -0.74 4.60
CA LEU A 56 11.50 0.44 5.45
C LEU A 56 11.37 0.10 6.96
N PHE A 57 10.56 -0.90 7.29
CA PHE A 57 10.21 -1.27 8.66
C PHE A 57 11.35 -1.94 9.44
N PRO A 58 12.26 -2.76 8.85
CA PRO A 58 13.37 -3.34 9.59
C PRO A 58 14.25 -2.31 10.33
N PRO A 59 14.75 -1.23 9.69
CA PRO A 59 15.53 -0.22 10.40
C PRO A 59 14.68 0.61 11.38
N LEU A 60 13.39 0.87 11.11
CA LEU A 60 12.49 1.55 12.04
C LEU A 60 12.28 0.73 13.33
N ARG A 61 12.14 -0.59 13.23
CA ARG A 61 12.10 -1.50 14.40
C ARG A 61 13.40 -1.44 15.18
N ALA A 62 14.54 -1.50 14.48
CA ALA A 62 15.86 -1.40 15.12
C ALA A 62 16.06 -0.06 15.85
N ALA A 63 15.42 1.02 15.38
CA ALA A 63 15.39 2.33 16.02
C ALA A 63 14.39 2.44 17.19
N GLY A 64 13.65 1.38 17.52
CA GLY A 64 12.77 1.32 18.69
C GLY A 64 11.28 1.50 18.39
N LEU A 65 10.87 1.64 17.12
CA LEU A 65 9.46 1.84 16.73
C LEU A 65 8.66 0.53 16.65
N PHE A 66 8.91 -0.41 17.58
CA PHE A 66 8.26 -1.72 17.59
C PHE A 66 6.73 -1.62 17.63
N GLY A 67 6.18 -0.75 18.47
CA GLY A 67 4.72 -0.56 18.60
C GLY A 67 4.07 -0.08 17.30
N PRO A 68 4.47 1.10 16.76
CA PRO A 68 3.95 1.61 15.50
C PRO A 68 4.07 0.62 14.35
N VAL A 69 5.24 0.01 14.15
CA VAL A 69 5.42 -1.00 13.09
C VAL A 69 4.52 -2.21 13.29
N THR A 70 4.29 -2.67 14.52
CA THR A 70 3.41 -3.82 14.78
C THR A 70 1.96 -3.53 14.36
N VAL A 71 1.50 -2.29 14.54
CA VAL A 71 0.17 -1.84 14.09
C VAL A 71 0.10 -1.85 12.56
N MET A 72 1.10 -1.29 11.87
CA MET A 72 1.14 -1.28 10.39
C MET A 72 1.08 -2.70 9.82
N LEU A 73 1.86 -3.64 10.37
CA LEU A 73 1.81 -5.04 9.94
C LEU A 73 0.42 -5.69 10.11
N MET A 74 -0.34 -5.30 11.14
CA MET A 74 -1.71 -5.79 11.34
C MET A 74 -2.68 -5.19 10.31
N GLU A 75 -2.54 -3.89 10.03
CA GLU A 75 -3.36 -3.17 9.05
C GLU A 75 -3.06 -3.63 7.62
N HIS A 76 -1.78 -3.88 7.27
CA HIS A 76 -1.39 -4.52 6.02
C HIS A 76 -2.08 -5.86 5.82
N ALA A 77 -2.26 -6.66 6.88
CA ALA A 77 -2.98 -7.93 6.79
C ALA A 77 -4.49 -7.74 6.54
N GLU A 78 -5.09 -6.66 7.03
CA GLU A 78 -6.49 -6.32 6.75
C GLU A 78 -6.63 -5.83 5.31
N ILE A 79 -5.79 -4.88 4.89
CA ILE A 79 -5.72 -4.35 3.53
C ILE A 79 -5.54 -5.49 2.52
N TRP A 80 -4.58 -6.39 2.76
CA TRP A 80 -4.29 -7.50 1.87
C TRP A 80 -5.48 -8.42 1.64
N ARG A 81 -6.25 -8.73 2.70
CA ARG A 81 -7.47 -9.55 2.58
C ARG A 81 -8.53 -8.84 1.74
N ILE A 82 -8.70 -7.53 1.94
CA ILE A 82 -9.66 -6.75 1.15
C ILE A 82 -9.23 -6.74 -0.34
N LEU A 83 -7.94 -6.66 -0.64
CA LEU A 83 -7.43 -6.76 -2.01
C LEU A 83 -7.68 -8.13 -2.63
N ASP A 84 -7.46 -9.21 -1.88
CA ASP A 84 -7.75 -10.59 -2.32
C ASP A 84 -9.24 -10.83 -2.59
N GLU A 85 -10.13 -10.11 -1.88
CA GLU A 85 -11.57 -10.13 -2.13
C GLU A 85 -11.97 -9.27 -3.34
N LEU A 86 -11.32 -8.12 -3.55
CA LEU A 86 -11.65 -7.17 -4.62
C LEU A 86 -11.23 -7.66 -6.01
N GLU A 87 -10.03 -8.21 -6.15
CA GLU A 87 -9.48 -8.56 -7.47
C GLU A 87 -10.33 -9.55 -8.28
N PRO A 88 -10.84 -10.66 -7.69
CA PRO A 88 -11.70 -11.58 -8.43
C PRO A 88 -13.00 -10.94 -8.91
N LEU A 89 -13.62 -10.08 -8.08
CA LEU A 89 -14.92 -9.47 -8.36
C LEU A 89 -14.93 -8.61 -9.62
N VAL A 90 -13.77 -8.02 -9.94
CA VAL A 90 -13.62 -7.13 -11.08
C VAL A 90 -13.39 -7.91 -12.38
N THR A 91 -12.93 -9.15 -12.29
CA THR A 91 -12.81 -10.04 -13.46
C THR A 91 -14.13 -10.74 -13.82
N SER A 92 -15.06 -10.87 -12.87
CA SER A 92 -16.28 -11.65 -13.03
C SER A 92 -17.54 -10.83 -12.81
N VAL A 93 -17.89 -9.90 -13.72
CA VAL A 93 -19.13 -9.06 -13.71
C VAL A 93 -19.77 -8.97 -12.32
N GLY A 94 -18.99 -8.49 -11.34
CA GLY A 94 -19.34 -8.64 -9.94
C GLY A 94 -20.60 -7.87 -9.61
N ASP A 95 -21.27 -8.21 -8.51
CA ASP A 95 -22.34 -7.37 -7.98
C ASP A 95 -21.76 -5.99 -7.64
N HIS A 96 -22.23 -4.96 -8.35
CA HIS A 96 -21.81 -3.57 -8.17
C HIS A 96 -21.88 -3.16 -6.70
N LEU A 97 -22.91 -3.58 -5.98
CA LEU A 97 -23.05 -3.26 -4.56
C LEU A 97 -21.91 -3.87 -3.73
N VAL A 98 -21.51 -5.10 -4.02
CA VAL A 98 -20.41 -5.78 -3.32
C VAL A 98 -19.08 -5.09 -3.61
N ILE A 99 -18.83 -4.71 -4.86
CA ILE A 99 -17.62 -3.96 -5.25
C ILE A 99 -17.55 -2.61 -4.53
N GLU A 100 -18.66 -1.85 -4.51
CA GLU A 100 -18.71 -0.55 -3.82
C GLU A 100 -18.47 -0.67 -2.31
N LEU A 101 -19.03 -1.70 -1.66
CA LEU A 101 -18.81 -1.93 -0.23
C LEU A 101 -17.36 -2.28 0.08
N ALA A 102 -16.74 -3.12 -0.75
CA ALA A 102 -15.33 -3.49 -0.59
C ALA A 102 -14.40 -2.30 -0.84
N LEU A 103 -14.65 -1.48 -1.87
CA LEU A 103 -13.93 -0.22 -2.11
C LEU A 103 -14.07 0.75 -0.95
N ALA A 104 -15.29 0.94 -0.43
CA ALA A 104 -15.52 1.83 0.71
C ALA A 104 -14.80 1.35 1.98
N SER A 105 -14.75 0.02 2.20
CA SER A 105 -13.97 -0.56 3.29
C SER A 105 -12.47 -0.31 3.10
N LEU A 106 -11.95 -0.58 1.91
CA LEU A 106 -10.54 -0.36 1.58
C LEU A 106 -10.13 1.11 1.80
N SER A 107 -10.86 2.06 1.21
CA SER A 107 -10.57 3.49 1.35
C SER A 107 -10.61 3.97 2.80
N ARG A 108 -11.50 3.42 3.63
CA ARG A 108 -11.55 3.75 5.06
C ARG A 108 -10.30 3.25 5.79
N VAL A 109 -9.88 2.02 5.53
CA VAL A 109 -8.68 1.45 6.17
C VAL A 109 -7.44 2.21 5.72
N LEU A 110 -7.29 2.44 4.41
CA LEU A 110 -6.17 3.20 3.85
C LEU A 110 -6.10 4.62 4.42
N HIS A 111 -7.23 5.33 4.56
CA HIS A 111 -7.21 6.67 5.14
C HIS A 111 -6.57 6.71 6.53
N GLU A 112 -7.00 5.82 7.43
CA GLU A 112 -6.46 5.77 8.80
C GLU A 112 -5.03 5.21 8.85
N HIS A 113 -4.69 4.35 7.92
CA HIS A 113 -3.37 3.74 7.78
C HIS A 113 -2.33 4.76 7.30
N ASN A 114 -2.57 5.36 6.14
CA ASN A 114 -1.70 6.37 5.51
C ASN A 114 -1.42 7.52 6.48
N MET A 115 -2.43 8.00 7.22
CA MET A 115 -2.28 9.06 8.21
C MET A 115 -1.28 8.71 9.32
N LYS A 116 -1.22 7.45 9.76
CA LYS A 116 -0.25 7.02 10.79
C LYS A 116 1.15 6.96 10.20
N GLU A 117 1.28 6.51 8.96
CA GLU A 117 2.57 6.40 8.30
C GLU A 117 3.17 7.78 8.04
N GLU A 118 2.38 8.66 7.41
CA GLU A 118 2.77 10.02 7.05
C GLU A 118 3.09 10.87 8.28
N GLN A 119 2.36 10.71 9.40
CA GLN A 119 2.57 11.53 10.59
C GLN A 119 3.57 10.93 11.59
N ILE A 120 3.77 9.61 11.60
CA ILE A 120 4.55 8.93 12.63
C ILE A 120 5.77 8.22 12.04
N LEU A 121 5.59 7.41 10.99
CA LEU A 121 6.65 6.51 10.49
C LEU A 121 7.60 7.26 9.54
N TYR A 122 7.08 7.94 8.53
CA TYR A 122 7.88 8.60 7.50
C TYR A 122 8.80 9.70 8.05
N PRO A 123 8.35 10.57 8.99
CA PRO A 123 9.24 11.55 9.61
C PRO A 123 10.42 10.90 10.34
N GLN A 124 10.25 9.68 10.86
CA GLN A 124 11.31 8.91 11.51
C GLN A 124 12.20 8.21 10.47
N ALA A 125 11.62 7.68 9.39
CA ALA A 125 12.34 7.06 8.29
C ALA A 125 13.33 8.03 7.65
N ASP A 126 12.95 9.30 7.50
CA ASP A 126 13.83 10.32 6.95
C ASP A 126 15.02 10.66 7.86
N GLN A 127 14.86 10.44 9.16
CA GLN A 127 15.91 10.64 10.16
C GLN A 127 16.85 9.44 10.29
N ILE A 128 16.47 8.25 9.78
CA ILE A 128 17.32 7.07 9.85
C ILE A 128 18.58 7.26 8.98
N PRO A 129 19.78 7.08 9.55
CA PRO A 129 21.02 7.06 8.80
C PRO A 129 21.09 5.82 7.89
N GLY A 130 21.41 6.01 6.61
CA GLY A 130 21.59 4.92 5.66
C GLY A 130 21.10 5.28 4.28
N VAL A 131 22.03 5.60 3.37
CA VAL A 131 21.70 5.97 1.98
C VAL A 131 21.18 4.76 1.19
N ASP A 132 21.59 3.54 1.57
CA ASP A 132 21.24 2.34 0.82
C ASP A 132 19.75 1.97 0.95
N VAL A 133 19.19 2.02 2.18
CA VAL A 133 17.75 1.81 2.41
C VAL A 133 16.93 2.84 1.63
N LYS A 134 17.30 4.12 1.72
CA LYS A 134 16.58 5.20 1.03
C LYS A 134 16.64 5.03 -0.49
N ARG A 135 17.81 4.65 -1.03
CA ARG A 135 17.98 4.39 -2.46
C ARG A 135 17.16 3.19 -2.90
N GLU A 136 17.15 2.11 -2.13
CA GLU A 136 16.39 0.90 -2.43
C GLU A 136 14.89 1.17 -2.48
N VAL A 137 14.35 1.89 -1.49
CA VAL A 137 12.94 2.33 -1.49
C VAL A 137 12.63 3.12 -2.75
N LEU A 138 13.42 4.16 -3.07
CA LEU A 138 13.19 5.00 -4.26
C LEU A 138 13.27 4.19 -5.57
N GLN A 139 14.23 3.27 -5.69
CA GLN A 139 14.36 2.40 -6.86
C GLN A 139 13.17 1.45 -7.02
N LEU A 140 12.69 0.88 -5.91
CA LEU A 140 11.51 0.02 -5.95
C LEU A 140 10.27 0.82 -6.33
N LEU A 141 10.11 2.06 -5.85
CA LEU A 141 9.02 2.97 -6.22
C LEU A 141 9.05 3.38 -7.70
N GLU A 142 10.23 3.58 -8.30
CA GLU A 142 10.41 3.97 -9.70
C GLU A 142 10.10 2.85 -10.73
N GLY A 143 9.74 1.65 -10.28
CA GLY A 143 9.32 0.55 -11.15
C GLY A 143 9.89 -0.81 -10.78
N GLY A 144 10.41 -0.97 -9.57
CA GLY A 144 10.75 -2.30 -9.05
C GLY A 144 9.52 -3.18 -8.88
N GLU A 145 9.73 -4.48 -9.05
CA GLU A 145 8.68 -5.49 -8.92
C GLU A 145 8.75 -6.16 -7.55
N MET A 146 7.57 -6.40 -6.96
CA MET A 146 7.44 -7.28 -5.82
C MET A 146 7.69 -8.74 -6.26
N PRO A 147 8.41 -9.56 -5.47
CA PRO A 147 8.63 -10.97 -5.81
C PRO A 147 7.33 -11.75 -6.03
N THR A 148 7.31 -12.61 -7.05
CA THR A 148 6.15 -13.46 -7.34
C THR A 148 5.84 -14.37 -6.15
N GLY A 149 4.58 -14.37 -5.70
CA GLY A 149 4.12 -15.19 -4.59
C GLY A 149 4.46 -14.64 -3.20
N TRP A 150 5.05 -13.43 -3.11
CA TRP A 150 5.19 -12.74 -1.84
C TRP A 150 3.80 -12.35 -1.31
N VAL A 151 3.64 -12.49 0.01
CA VAL A 151 2.44 -12.08 0.76
C VAL A 151 2.90 -11.40 2.05
N CYS A 152 2.10 -10.46 2.56
CA CYS A 152 2.48 -9.69 3.73
C CYS A 152 2.77 -10.60 4.95
N GLN A 153 3.67 -10.14 5.83
CA GLN A 153 4.30 -10.95 6.88
C GLN A 153 3.26 -11.66 7.76
N ARG A 154 2.15 -10.97 8.08
CA ARG A 154 1.09 -11.51 8.94
C ARG A 154 0.24 -12.59 8.27
N LEU A 155 0.24 -12.68 6.95
CA LEU A 155 -0.44 -13.72 6.18
C LEU A 155 0.52 -14.83 5.74
N ALA A 156 1.80 -14.52 5.52
CA ALA A 156 2.84 -15.51 5.21
C ALA A 156 3.03 -16.54 6.35
N GLY A 157 2.83 -16.11 7.59
CA GLY A 157 3.00 -16.90 8.81
C GLY A 157 1.76 -17.70 9.24
N GLY A 158 0.83 -18.02 8.34
CA GLY A 158 -0.31 -18.91 8.60
C GLY A 158 0.06 -20.39 8.80
N GLN A 159 1.10 -20.68 9.58
CA GLN A 159 1.43 -21.99 10.15
C GLN A 159 1.56 -21.89 11.66
#